data_AF-A0A117M118-F1
#
_entry.id   AF-A0A117M118-F1
#
_cell.length_a   1.000
_cell.length_b   1.000
_cell.length_c   1.000
_cell.angle_alpha   90.00
_cell.angle_beta   90.00
_cell.angle_gamma   90.00
#
_symmetry.space_group_name_H-M   'P 1'
#
loop_
_entity.id
_entity.type
_entity.pdbx_description
1 polymer ?
#
loop_
_entity_poly.entity_id
_entity_poly.type
_entity_poly.pdbx_seq_one_letter_code
_entity_poly.pdbx_strand_id
1 'polypeptide(L)' 'MWANTQINTPRGILSVKWENGGNSKKIVLQVPVGSIAKVQKPIDATEVIINRKRMDNAGSVLQLQSGTYHIEFKSN' A
#
# COMPACT_ATOMS: atom_id res chain seq x y z
N MET A 1 14.57 -1.52 -6.77
CA MET A 1 14.66 -0.15 -6.17
C MET A 1 13.76 -0.07 -4.95
N TRP A 2 14.02 0.82 -4.01
CA TRP A 2 13.21 0.97 -2.80
C TRP A 2 13.20 2.43 -2.34
N ALA A 3 12.18 2.82 -1.57
CA ALA A 3 12.21 4.05 -0.80
C ALA A 3 11.42 3.90 0.52
N ASN A 4 11.75 4.75 1.48
CA ASN A 4 11.09 4.83 2.78
C ASN A 4 10.87 6.29 3.14
N THR A 5 9.61 6.65 3.40
CA THR A 5 9.23 8.03 3.70
C THR A 5 8.25 8.05 4.87
N GLN A 6 8.44 9.02 5.76
CA GLN A 6 7.55 9.26 6.89
C GLN A 6 7.22 10.74 6.96
N ILE A 7 5.99 11.05 7.33
CA ILE A 7 5.56 12.41 7.60
C ILE A 7 4.75 12.44 8.89
N ASN A 8 5.06 13.42 9.74
CA ASN A 8 4.25 13.69 10.91
C ASN A 8 3.05 14.54 10.50
N THR A 9 1.85 14.02 10.68
CA THR A 9 0.59 14.72 10.41
C THR A 9 -0.06 15.12 11.74
N PRO A 10 -1.04 16.04 11.75
CA PRO A 10 -1.81 16.33 12.96
C PRO A 10 -2.50 15.11 13.60
N ARG A 11 -2.69 14.02 12.84
CA ARG A 11 -3.33 12.78 13.31
C ARG A 11 -2.34 11.70 13.73
N GLY A 12 -1.03 11.96 13.61
CA GLY A 12 0.05 11.00 13.87
C GLY A 12 0.91 10.74 12.64
N ILE A 13 1.77 9.73 12.75
CA ILE A 13 2.76 9.41 11.72
C ILE A 13 2.10 8.62 10.58
N LEU A 14 2.23 9.13 9.36
CA LEU A 14 2.01 8.39 8.13
C LEU A 14 3.36 7.87 7.64
N SER A 15 3.48 6.55 7.48
CA SER A 15 4.72 5.90 7.05
C SER A 15 4.45 5.04 5.82
N VAL A 16 5.32 5.16 4.81
CA VAL A 16 5.29 4.37 3.58
C VAL A 16 6.70 3.87 3.29
N LYS A 17 6.86 2.55 3.31
CA LYS A 17 8.04 1.89 2.77
C LYS A 17 7.62 1.09 1.55
N TRP A 18 8.33 1.21 0.44
CA TRP A 18 8.09 0.38 -0.73
C TRP A 18 9.37 -0.21 -1.31
N GLU A 19 9.22 -1.38 -1.89
CA GLU A 19 10.28 -2.14 -2.55
C GLU A 19 9.73 -2.64 -3.90
N ASN A 20 10.46 -2.38 -4.97
CA ASN A 20 10.20 -2.89 -6.30
C ASN A 20 11.21 -3.99 -6.63
N GLY A 21 10.72 -5.23 -6.73
CA GLY A 21 11.47 -6.42 -7.06
C GLY A 21 10.84 -7.13 -8.25
N GLY A 22 11.39 -6.88 -9.45
CA GLY A 22 10.97 -7.51 -10.71
C GLY A 22 9.46 -7.45 -10.92
N ASN A 23 8.80 -8.60 -10.72
CA ASN A 23 7.38 -8.79 -10.93
C ASN A 23 6.51 -8.47 -9.70
N SER A 24 7.12 -7.94 -8.63
CA SER A 24 6.41 -7.61 -7.39
C SER A 24 6.79 -6.23 -6.85
N LYS A 25 5.79 -5.45 -6.46
CA LYS A 25 5.95 -4.19 -5.72
C LYS A 25 5.32 -4.36 -4.35
N LYS A 26 6.13 -4.29 -3.30
CA LYS A 26 5.70 -4.46 -1.91
C LYS A 26 5.66 -3.10 -1.23
N ILE A 27 4.61 -2.86 -0.46
CA ILE A 27 4.42 -1.63 0.31
C ILE A 27 4.07 -2.00 1.75
N VAL A 28 4.75 -1.37 2.69
CA VAL A 28 4.33 -1.32 4.09
C VAL A 28 3.81 0.08 4.35
N LEU A 29 2.51 0.17 4.65
CA LEU A 29 1.80 1.42 4.89
C LEU A 29 1.28 1.45 6.33
N GLN A 30 1.60 2.51 7.07
CA GLN A 30 1.01 2.77 8.37
C GLN A 30 0.16 4.03 8.29
N VAL A 31 -1.14 3.86 8.48
CA VAL A 31 -2.14 4.93 8.45
C VAL A 31 -2.52 5.30 9.89
N PRO A 32 -2.36 6.55 10.32
CA PRO A 32 -2.70 6.97 11.68
C PRO A 32 -4.20 6.83 11.97
N VAL A 33 -4.54 6.66 13.25
CA VAL A 33 -5.93 6.54 13.73
C VAL A 33 -6.78 7.72 13.27
N GLY A 34 -8.02 7.44 12.84
CA GLY A 34 -8.95 8.46 12.37
C GLY A 34 -8.59 9.07 11.02
N SER A 35 -7.81 8.36 10.20
CA SER A 35 -7.43 8.75 8.83
C SER A 35 -7.76 7.65 7.82
N ILE A 36 -7.86 8.04 6.55
CA ILE A 36 -8.05 7.13 5.41
C ILE A 36 -6.94 7.40 4.40
N ALA A 37 -6.26 6.35 3.95
CA ALA A 37 -5.31 6.40 2.85
C ALA A 37 -5.96 5.96 1.54
N LYS A 38 -5.63 6.65 0.45
CA LYS A 38 -5.97 6.25 -0.93
C LYS A 38 -4.69 5.82 -1.63
N VAL A 39 -4.52 4.52 -1.83
CA VAL A 39 -3.33 3.96 -2.49
C VAL A 39 -3.66 3.71 -3.96
N GLN A 40 -2.90 4.32 -4.87
CA GLN A 40 -3.04 4.10 -6.30
C GLN A 40 -2.42 2.76 -6.69
N LYS A 41 -3.20 1.88 -7.31
CA LYS A 41 -2.72 0.61 -7.88
C LYS A 41 -1.86 0.92 -9.10
N PRO A 42 -0.65 0.34 -9.21
CA PRO A 42 0.12 0.41 -10.45
C PRO A 42 -0.68 -0.13 -11.65
N ILE A 43 -0.53 0.51 -12.81
CA ILE A 43 -1.25 0.14 -14.04
C ILE A 43 -0.91 -1.29 -14.47
N ASP A 44 0.36 -1.68 -14.27
CA ASP A 44 0.93 -3.00 -14.58
C ASP A 44 0.58 -4.09 -13.56
N ALA A 45 -0.13 -3.77 -12.47
CA ALA A 45 -0.48 -4.76 -11.45
C ALA A 45 -1.69 -5.60 -11.87
N THR A 46 -1.50 -6.91 -12.02
CA THR A 46 -2.53 -7.90 -12.32
C THR A 46 -3.14 -8.49 -11.05
N GLU A 47 -2.39 -8.54 -9.95
CA GLU A 47 -2.88 -9.03 -8.66
C GLU A 47 -2.61 -8.03 -7.53
N VAL A 48 -3.54 -7.96 -6.59
CA VAL A 48 -3.42 -7.18 -5.36
C VAL A 48 -3.58 -8.11 -4.16
N ILE A 49 -2.60 -8.11 -3.28
CA ILE A 49 -2.60 -8.88 -2.04
C ILE A 49 -2.45 -7.89 -0.89
N ILE A 50 -3.40 -7.90 0.05
CA ILE A 50 -3.36 -7.04 1.24
C ILE A 50 -3.37 -7.94 2.47
N ASN A 51 -2.37 -7.78 3.34
CA ASN A 51 -2.22 -8.58 4.55
C ASN A 51 -2.33 -10.09 4.28
N ARG A 52 -1.65 -10.55 3.21
CA ARG A 52 -1.63 -11.94 2.71
C ARG A 52 -2.96 -12.47 2.17
N LYS A 53 -3.96 -11.62 1.96
CA LYS A 53 -5.24 -11.97 1.33
C LYS A 53 -5.32 -11.38 -0.08
N ARG A 54 -5.64 -12.22 -1.06
CA ARG A 54 -5.90 -11.79 -2.44
C ARG A 54 -7.19 -10.97 -2.48
N MET A 55 -7.19 -9.89 -3.26
CA MET A 55 -8.34 -9.02 -3.44
C MET A 55 -8.89 -9.21 -4.86
N ASP A 56 -10.00 -9.94 -5.00
CA ASP A 56 -10.48 -10.42 -6.31
C ASP A 56 -11.16 -9.34 -7.19
N ASN A 57 -11.35 -8.11 -6.68
CA ASN A 57 -11.89 -6.97 -7.44
C ASN A 57 -11.28 -5.64 -6.97
N ALA A 58 -9.96 -5.62 -6.74
CA ALA A 58 -9.28 -4.40 -6.38
C ALA A 58 -9.33 -3.37 -7.52
N GLY A 59 -10.07 -2.29 -7.32
CA GLY A 59 -10.11 -1.15 -8.26
C GLY A 59 -8.75 -0.46 -8.42
N SER A 60 -8.70 0.58 -9.25
CA SER A 60 -7.48 1.39 -9.45
C SER A 60 -7.03 2.11 -8.18
N VAL A 61 -7.93 2.31 -7.21
CA VAL A 61 -7.64 2.96 -5.93
C VAL A 61 -8.06 2.04 -4.78
N LEU A 62 -7.13 1.77 -3.87
CA LEU A 62 -7.41 1.08 -2.61
C LEU A 62 -7.69 2.13 -1.53
N GLN A 63 -8.89 2.10 -0.94
CA GLN A 63 -9.21 2.91 0.23
C GLN A 63 -8.94 2.09 1.50
N LEU A 64 -7.98 2.54 2.30
CA LEU A 64 -7.54 1.85 3.51
C LEU A 64 -7.78 2.73 4.73
N GLN A 65 -8.43 2.18 5.75
CA GLN A 65 -8.66 2.86 7.02
C GLN A 65 -7.36 2.96 7.83
N SER A 66 -7.44 3.51 9.03
CA SER A 66 -6.31 3.49 9.97
C SER A 66 -5.84 2.07 10.26
N GLY A 67 -4.53 1.85 10.28
CA GLY A 67 -3.93 0.55 10.52
C GLY A 67 -2.60 0.36 9.81
N THR A 68 -2.02 -0.82 9.99
CA THR A 68 -0.81 -1.25 9.27
C THR A 68 -1.19 -2.24 8.17
N TYR A 69 -0.71 -1.98 6.96
CA TYR A 69 -0.99 -2.80 5.78
C TYR A 69 0.30 -3.25 5.12
N HIS A 70 0.34 -4.53 4.78
CA HIS A 70 1.32 -5.10 3.86
C HIS A 70 0.62 -5.31 2.53
N ILE A 71 0.94 -4.49 1.55
CA ILE A 71 0.36 -4.51 0.21
C ILE A 71 1.40 -5.10 -0.73
N GLU A 72 1.01 -6.05 -1.54
CA GLU A 72 1.83 -6.57 -2.62
C GLU A 72 1.03 -6.46 -3.92
N PHE A 73 1.62 -5.77 -4.88
CA PHE A 73 1.16 -5.72 -6.26
C PHE A 73 2.03 -6.66 -7.08
N LYS A 74 1.41 -7.62 -7.76
CA LYS A 74 2.11 -8.48 -8.70
C LYS A 74 1.78 -8.09 -10.12
N SER A 75 2.78 -8.17 -10.98
CA SER A 75 2.67 -8.00 -12.43
C SER A 75 2.98 -9.35 -13.09
N ASN A 76 2.32 -9.62 -14.22
CA ASN A 76 2.61 -10.80 -15.03
C ASN A 76 3.86 -10.58 -15.88
#